data_AF-A0A1P8RJA5-F1
#
_entry.id   AF-A0A1P8RJA5-F1
#
_cell.length_a   1.000
_cell.length_b   1.000
_cell.length_c   1.000
_cell.angle_alpha   90.00
_cell.angle_beta   90.00
_cell.angle_gamma   90.00
#
_symmetry.space_group_name_H-M   'P 1'
#
loop_
_entity.id
_entity.type
_entity.pdbx_description
1 polymer ?
#
loop_
_entity_poly.entity_id
_entity_poly.type
_entity_poly.pdbx_seq_one_letter_code
_entity_poly.pdbx_strand_id
1 'polypeptide(L)'
;MKLVVPTDIEILEAMSDGKRQTAPNLAEILGRKSRYMNNRLAELAGNGLVSKVGPSDSSGMYEITEKGRKALEMRHEYSHNQAEKFGRKLVQELDSSDLESDKGDEE
;
A
#
# COMPACT_ATOMS: atom_id res chain seq x y z
N MET A 1 5.53 9.37 6.58
CA MET A 1 4.22 8.97 6.01
C MET A 1 3.19 8.89 7.12
N LYS A 2 1.92 9.23 6.88
CA LYS A 2 0.84 9.08 7.87
C LYS A 2 -0.34 8.30 7.28
N LEU A 3 -0.75 7.25 7.97
CA LEU A 3 -1.91 6.42 7.65
C LEU A 3 -3.08 6.74 8.59
N VAL A 4 -4.28 6.67 8.03
CA VAL A 4 -5.54 6.72 8.76
C VAL A 4 -5.99 5.28 9.01
N VAL A 5 -5.82 4.85 10.25
CA VAL A 5 -6.13 3.50 10.73
C VAL A 5 -7.56 3.49 11.30
N PRO A 6 -8.37 2.43 11.05
CA PRO A 6 -7.99 1.18 10.38
C PRO A 6 -8.03 1.23 8.85
N THR A 7 -8.70 2.23 8.28
CA THR A 7 -9.06 2.31 6.86
C THR A 7 -7.95 1.99 5.86
N ASP A 8 -6.76 2.56 6.03
CA ASP A 8 -5.67 2.35 5.07
C ASP A 8 -5.15 0.93 5.09
N ILE A 9 -5.12 0.33 6.28
CA ILE A 9 -4.71 -1.05 6.46
C ILE A 9 -5.76 -1.98 5.83
N GLU A 10 -7.05 -1.70 6.01
CA GLU A 10 -8.13 -2.46 5.37
C GLU A 10 -8.08 -2.36 3.84
N ILE A 11 -7.72 -1.20 3.28
CA ILE A 11 -7.53 -1.04 1.83
C ILE A 11 -6.35 -1.90 1.35
N LEU A 12 -5.20 -1.83 2.03
CA LEU A 12 -4.03 -2.65 1.66
C LEU A 12 -4.32 -4.14 1.79
N GLU A 13 -5.06 -4.56 2.83
CA GLU A 13 -5.47 -5.93 3.04
C GLU A 13 -6.39 -6.43 1.91
N ALA A 14 -7.38 -5.63 1.51
CA ALA A 14 -8.28 -5.94 0.39
C ALA A 14 -7.57 -6.02 -0.99
N MET A 15 -6.36 -5.47 -1.10
CA MET A 15 -5.52 -5.50 -2.31
C MET A 15 -4.34 -6.49 -2.20
N SER A 16 -4.20 -7.19 -1.07
CA SER A 16 -3.04 -8.03 -0.76
C SER A 16 -2.89 -9.24 -1.69
N ASP A 17 -3.99 -9.67 -2.31
CA ASP A 17 -4.00 -10.72 -3.35
C ASP A 17 -3.40 -10.27 -4.70
N GLY A 18 -2.94 -9.02 -4.78
CA GLY A 18 -2.34 -8.44 -5.99
C GLY A 18 -3.36 -8.06 -7.06
N LYS A 19 -4.67 -8.20 -6.81
CA LYS A 19 -5.68 -7.79 -7.79
C LYS A 19 -5.77 -6.27 -7.86
N ARG A 20 -5.97 -5.79 -9.08
CA ARG A 20 -6.25 -4.38 -9.36
C ARG A 20 -7.62 -4.02 -8.83
N GLN A 21 -7.70 -2.89 -8.12
CA GLN A 21 -8.94 -2.40 -7.55
C GLN A 21 -9.22 -0.97 -7.99
N THR A 22 -10.50 -0.66 -8.11
CA THR A 22 -10.99 0.72 -8.27
C THR A 22 -11.59 1.21 -6.95
N ALA A 23 -11.75 2.53 -6.80
CA ALA A 23 -12.42 3.09 -5.63
C ALA A 23 -13.86 2.57 -5.43
N PRO A 24 -14.70 2.40 -6.48
CA PRO A 24 -15.98 1.71 -6.38
C PRO A 24 -15.88 0.26 -5.85
N ASN A 25 -14.93 -0.54 -6.34
CA ASN A 25 -14.79 -1.92 -5.88
C ASN A 25 -14.44 -1.99 -4.39
N LEU A 26 -13.48 -1.18 -3.94
CA LEU A 26 -13.10 -1.12 -2.52
C LEU A 26 -14.21 -0.58 -1.64
N ALA A 27 -15.03 0.34 -2.16
CA ALA A 27 -16.20 0.83 -1.47
C ALA A 27 -17.23 -0.28 -1.21
N GLU A 28 -17.46 -1.15 -2.19
CA GLU A 28 -18.33 -2.31 -2.04
C GLU A 28 -17.74 -3.32 -1.03
N ILE A 29 -16.45 -3.67 -1.17
CA ILE A 29 -15.76 -4.63 -0.30
C ILE A 29 -15.75 -4.17 1.16
N LEU A 30 -15.47 -2.89 1.40
CA LEU A 30 -15.28 -2.33 2.75
C LEU A 30 -16.55 -1.67 3.32
N GLY A 31 -17.66 -1.65 2.58
CA GLY A 31 -18.92 -1.02 2.99
C GLY A 31 -18.79 0.51 3.19
N ARG A 32 -18.06 1.20 2.32
CA ARG A 32 -17.74 2.64 2.44
C ARG A 32 -18.08 3.42 1.18
N LYS A 33 -18.03 4.75 1.25
CA LYS A 33 -18.31 5.61 0.09
C LYS A 33 -17.13 5.60 -0.89
N SER A 34 -17.40 5.38 -2.17
CA SER A 34 -16.38 5.41 -3.25
C SER A 34 -15.58 6.71 -3.30
N ARG A 35 -16.21 7.87 -3.09
CA ARG A 35 -15.50 9.16 -2.98
C ARG A 35 -14.45 9.16 -1.86
N TYR A 36 -14.76 8.54 -0.72
CA TYR A 36 -13.81 8.42 0.38
C TYR A 36 -12.68 7.48 0.02
N MET A 37 -12.97 6.32 -0.58
CA MET A 37 -11.96 5.37 -1.08
C MET A 37 -11.03 6.02 -2.10
N ASN A 38 -11.55 6.82 -3.03
CA ASN A 38 -10.73 7.52 -4.03
C ASN A 38 -9.73 8.47 -3.37
N ASN A 39 -10.17 9.25 -2.38
CA ASN A 39 -9.27 10.12 -1.62
C ASN A 39 -8.18 9.30 -0.89
N ARG A 40 -8.54 8.14 -0.33
CA ARG A 40 -7.56 7.29 0.37
C ARG A 40 -6.56 6.67 -0.59
N LEU A 41 -6.99 6.17 -1.74
CA LEU A 41 -6.11 5.64 -2.78
C LEU A 41 -5.13 6.70 -3.30
N ALA A 42 -5.58 7.94 -3.47
CA ALA A 42 -4.69 9.04 -3.86
C ALA A 42 -3.60 9.32 -2.81
N GLU A 43 -3.96 9.35 -1.53
CA GLU A 43 -2.99 9.51 -0.43
C GLU A 43 -2.04 8.32 -0.30
N LEU A 44 -2.54 7.08 -0.43
CA LEU A 44 -1.73 5.88 -0.42
C LEU A 44 -0.76 5.84 -1.60
N ALA A 45 -1.19 6.29 -2.78
CA ALA A 45 -0.34 6.44 -3.94
C ALA A 45 0.75 7.49 -3.74
N GLY A 46 0.42 8.63 -3.12
CA GLY A 46 1.40 9.64 -2.72
C GLY A 46 2.46 9.12 -1.75
N ASN A 47 2.11 8.13 -0.91
CA ASN A 47 3.05 7.44 -0.02
C ASN A 47 3.79 6.27 -0.69
N GLY A 48 3.47 5.94 -1.95
CA GLY A 48 4.05 4.83 -2.70
C GLY A 48 3.57 3.44 -2.25
N LEU A 49 2.46 3.35 -1.53
CA LEU A 49 1.91 2.07 -1.02
C LEU A 49 0.99 1.38 -2.04
N VAL A 50 0.45 2.15 -2.97
CA VAL A 50 -0.27 1.65 -4.15
C VAL A 50 0.21 2.44 -5.37
N SER A 51 0.01 1.89 -6.57
CA SER A 51 0.31 2.58 -7.83
C SER A 51 -0.92 2.64 -8.71
N LYS A 52 -1.09 3.73 -9.45
CA LYS A 52 -2.10 3.81 -10.52
C LYS A 52 -1.63 2.96 -11.70
N VAL A 53 -2.50 2.10 -12.21
CA VAL A 53 -2.18 1.16 -13.30
C VAL A 53 -3.27 1.20 -14.36
N GLY A 54 -2.93 0.91 -15.61
CA GLY A 54 -3.89 0.80 -16.72
C GLY A 54 -3.41 1.48 -18.00
N PRO A 55 -4.11 1.24 -19.12
CA PRO A 55 -3.72 1.76 -20.44
C PRO A 55 -3.95 3.28 -20.59
N SER A 56 -4.69 3.90 -19.67
CA SER A 56 -4.88 5.36 -19.61
C SER A 56 -4.65 5.86 -18.20
N ASP A 57 -4.18 7.10 -18.08
CA ASP A 57 -4.01 7.81 -16.80
C ASP A 57 -5.33 7.94 -16.00
N SER A 58 -6.47 7.75 -16.67
CA SER A 58 -7.84 7.84 -16.16
C SER A 58 -8.47 6.50 -15.78
N SER A 59 -7.73 5.39 -15.84
CA SER A 59 -8.27 4.04 -15.57
C SER A 59 -8.95 3.91 -14.20
N GLY A 60 -8.53 4.72 -13.23
CA GLY A 60 -8.99 4.65 -11.84
C GLY A 60 -8.62 3.34 -11.14
N MET A 61 -7.76 2.52 -11.75
CA MET A 61 -7.28 1.27 -11.19
C MET A 61 -6.00 1.49 -10.40
N TYR A 62 -5.92 0.82 -9.26
CA TYR A 62 -4.77 0.81 -8.39
C TYR A 62 -4.33 -0.62 -8.13
N GLU A 63 -3.03 -0.79 -7.92
CA GLU A 63 -2.42 -2.06 -7.52
C GLU A 63 -1.53 -1.83 -6.31
N ILE A 64 -1.49 -2.77 -5.37
CA ILE A 64 -0.63 -2.67 -4.19
C ILE A 64 0.84 -2.78 -4.64
N THR A 65 1.70 -1.91 -4.12
CA THR A 65 3.14 -2.01 -4.37
C THR A 65 3.78 -2.98 -3.39
N GLU A 66 5.02 -3.37 -3.64
CA GLU A 66 5.82 -4.12 -2.67
C GLU A 66 5.94 -3.37 -1.32
N LYS A 67 6.18 -2.06 -1.38
CA LYS A 67 6.14 -1.18 -0.20
C LYS A 67 4.79 -1.25 0.53
N GLY A 68 3.69 -1.30 -0.21
CA GLY A 68 2.35 -1.50 0.35
C GLY A 68 2.19 -2.84 1.07
N ARG A 69 2.66 -3.93 0.48
CA ARG A 69 2.64 -5.27 1.10
C ARG A 69 3.48 -5.30 2.38
N LYS A 70 4.70 -4.77 2.32
CA LYS A 70 5.58 -4.69 3.50
C LYS A 70 4.97 -3.82 4.61
N ALA A 71 4.29 -2.73 4.25
CA ALA A 71 3.57 -1.91 5.23
C ALA A 71 2.43 -2.68 5.91
N LEU A 72 1.74 -3.55 5.18
CA LEU A 72 0.70 -4.42 5.71
C LEU A 72 1.26 -5.51 6.64
N GLU A 73 2.42 -6.09 6.33
CA GLU A 73 3.11 -7.04 7.21
C GLU A 73 3.49 -6.37 8.55
N MET A 74 4.09 -5.18 8.46
CA MET A 74 4.54 -4.39 9.61
C MET A 74 3.41 -3.59 10.29
N ARG A 75 2.14 -3.81 9.91
CA ARG A 75 0.99 -3.01 10.39
C ARG A 75 0.89 -2.92 11.92
N HIS A 76 1.34 -3.95 12.63
CA HIS A 76 1.34 -4.02 14.09
C HIS A 76 2.35 -3.05 14.75
N GLU A 77 3.36 -2.59 14.01
CA GLU A 77 4.34 -1.60 14.45
C GLU A 77 3.90 -0.15 14.19
N TYR A 78 2.82 0.05 13.43
CA TYR A 78 2.36 1.39 13.10
C TYR A 78 1.80 2.11 14.34
N SER A 79 2.29 3.34 14.55
CA SER A 79 1.76 4.25 15.56
C SER A 79 1.67 5.65 14.98
N HIS A 80 0.54 6.33 15.20
CA HIS A 80 0.33 7.69 14.71
C HIS A 80 1.40 8.67 15.22
N ASN A 81 1.86 8.49 16.46
CA ASN A 81 2.90 9.33 17.06
C ASN A 81 4.30 9.07 16.47
N GLN A 82 4.50 7.93 15.80
CA GLN A 82 5.79 7.52 15.22
C GLN A 82 5.70 7.30 13.71
N ALA A 83 4.71 7.90 13.04
CA ALA A 83 4.41 7.62 11.64
C ALA A 83 5.60 7.91 10.68
N GLU A 84 6.40 8.94 10.97
CA GLU A 84 7.64 9.22 10.23
C GLU A 84 8.76 8.20 10.49
N LYS A 85 8.86 7.67 11.71
CA LYS A 85 9.80 6.59 12.03
C LYS A 85 9.40 5.30 11.32
N PHE A 86 8.10 4.97 11.32
CA PHE A 86 7.56 3.85 10.57
C PHE A 86 7.89 3.96 9.08
N GLY A 87 7.67 5.14 8.49
CA GLY A 87 7.98 5.37 7.07
C GLY A 87 9.44 5.14 6.70
N ARG A 88 10.36 5.56 7.56
CA ARG A 88 11.81 5.33 7.36
C ARG A 88 12.18 3.86 7.54
N LYS A 89 11.66 3.21 8.58
CA LYS A 89 11.89 1.77 8.81
C LYS A 89 11.45 0.95 7.59
N LEU A 90 10.29 1.26 7.02
CA LEU A 90 9.78 0.56 5.86
C LEU A 90 10.73 0.62 4.65
N VAL A 91 11.34 1.78 4.39
CA VAL A 91 12.31 1.92 3.30
C VAL A 91 13.57 1.11 3.58
N GLN A 92 14.09 1.16 4.82
CA GLN A 92 15.27 0.38 5.22
C GLN A 92 15.06 -1.14 5.08
N GLU A 93 13.87 -1.63 5.43
CA GLU A 93 13.52 -3.04 5.30
C GLU A 93 13.44 -3.49 3.84
N LEU A 94 12.96 -2.62 2.93
CA LEU A 94 12.94 -2.90 1.49
C LEU A 94 14.35 -2.93 0.90
N ASP A 95 15.18 -1.94 1.23
CA ASP A 95 16.58 -1.91 0.78
C ASP A 95 17.36 -3.13 1.28
N SER A 96 17.03 -3.64 2.48
CA SER A 96 17.67 -4.83 3.04
C SER A 96 17.22 -6.12 2.36
N SER A 97 15.94 -6.24 1.98
CA SER A 97 15.44 -7.41 1.24
C SER A 97 15.99 -7.50 -0.19
N ASP A 98 16.24 -6.36 -0.84
CA ASP A 98 16.84 -6.33 -2.17
C ASP A 98 18.29 -6.87 -2.16
N LEU A 99 19.03 -6.60 -1.07
CA LEU A 99 20.40 -7.09 -0.90
C LEU A 99 20.51 -8.58 -0.55
N GLU A 100 19.47 -9.19 0.02
CA GLU A 100 19.44 -10.64 0.26
C GLU A 100 19.03 -11.44 -0.98
N SER A 101 18.27 -10.82 -1.89
CA SER A 101 17.81 -11.43 -3.15
C SER A 101 18.94 -11.65 -4.16
N ASP A 102 19.98 -10.80 -4.13
CA ASP A 102 21.11 -10.81 -5.07
C ASP A 102 22.22 -11.85 -4.73
N LYS A 103 22.12 -12.53 -3.58
CA LYS A 103 23.09 -13.55 -3.15
C LYS A 103 22.66 -14.99 -3.45
N GLY A 104 21.53 -15.18 -4.13
CA GLY A 104 20.89 -16.49 -4.32
C GLY A 104 21.25 -17.26 -5.59
N ASP A 105 21.99 -16.68 -6.54
CA ASP A 105 22.27 -17.28 -7.86
C ASP A 105 23.73 -17.72 -8.04
N GLU A 106 24.34 -18.32 -7.00
CA GLU A 106 25.59 -19.09 -7.15
C GLU A 106 25.46 -20.46 -6.46
N GLU A 107 24.83 -21.43 -7.12
CA GLU A 107 25.14 -22.87 -6.94
C GLU A 107 24.92 -23.68 -8.23
#